data_AF-A0A9R1V833-F1
#
_entry.id   AF-A0A9R1V833-F1
#
_cell.length_a   1.000
_cell.length_b   1.000
_cell.length_c   1.000
_cell.angle_alpha   90.00
_cell.angle_beta   90.00
_cell.angle_gamma   90.00
#
_symmetry.space_group_name_H-M   'P 1'
#
loop_
_entity.id
_entity.type
_entity.pdbx_description
1 polymer ?
#
loop_
_entity_poly.entity_id
_entity_poly.type
_entity_poly.pdbx_seq_one_letter_code
_entity_poly.pdbx_strand_id
1 'polypeptide(L)'
;MVQTPHYSGTHGGSNDVDSNGSHRPFIIRKGYKFGRQSIHRAIVKIFWQSINEPWITYKKIPKEVVTQMFERFRTQYRWDPNEEGLIREGFENTLKDCYRGGMRDAREASVNELRQKMSNMEQAIEEKQSEMNLQMQQMQNEMELQVQRQLAAFMKQINPSGNPPSSS
;
A
#
# COMPACT_ATOMS: atom_id res chain seq x y z
N MET A 1 -18.17 -0.28 -76.29
CA MET A 1 -16.75 -0.21 -76.66
C MET A 1 -16.08 0.87 -75.81
N VAL A 2 -15.39 0.51 -74.73
CA VAL A 2 -14.22 1.24 -74.21
C VAL A 2 -13.35 0.20 -73.50
N GLN A 3 -12.10 0.09 -73.94
CA GLN A 3 -11.08 -0.87 -73.51
C GLN A 3 -10.49 -0.47 -72.15
N THR A 4 -10.22 -1.49 -71.33
CA THR A 4 -9.31 -1.43 -70.18
C THR A 4 -7.86 -1.51 -70.65
N PRO A 5 -6.90 -0.78 -70.03
CA PRO A 5 -5.51 -1.15 -70.07
C PRO A 5 -5.18 -2.04 -68.86
N HIS A 6 -4.77 -3.27 -69.17
CA HIS A 6 -4.00 -4.12 -68.28
C HIS A 6 -2.56 -3.58 -68.20
N TYR A 7 -2.05 -3.40 -66.98
CA TYR A 7 -0.61 -3.46 -66.73
C TYR A 7 -0.34 -4.57 -65.72
N SER A 8 0.21 -5.66 -66.24
CA SER A 8 0.81 -6.73 -65.46
C SER A 8 2.28 -6.35 -65.20
N GLY A 9 2.60 -6.00 -63.96
CA GLY A 9 3.96 -5.91 -63.45
C GLY A 9 4.17 -6.97 -62.36
N THR A 10 4.80 -8.07 -62.73
CA THR A 10 5.02 -9.25 -61.89
C THR A 10 6.34 -9.13 -61.12
N HIS A 11 6.27 -9.28 -59.79
CA HIS A 11 7.29 -9.82 -58.89
C HIS A 11 8.62 -9.06 -58.72
N GLY A 12 8.70 -8.32 -57.61
CA GLY A 12 9.93 -8.01 -56.91
C GLY A 12 9.65 -8.07 -55.41
N GLY A 13 9.67 -9.28 -54.85
CA GLY A 13 9.52 -9.47 -53.41
C GLY A 13 10.74 -8.92 -52.68
N SER A 14 10.52 -7.93 -51.83
CA SER A 14 11.35 -7.70 -50.64
C SER A 14 10.44 -7.86 -49.45
N ASN A 15 10.55 -9.02 -48.82
CA ASN A 15 9.92 -9.32 -47.54
C ASN A 15 10.73 -8.64 -46.45
N ASP A 16 10.24 -7.51 -45.93
CA ASP A 16 10.56 -7.09 -44.58
C ASP A 16 9.25 -6.57 -43.94
N VAL A 17 8.64 -7.47 -43.16
CA VAL A 17 7.80 -7.25 -41.97
C VAL A 17 7.20 -5.84 -41.85
N ASP A 18 5.89 -5.69 -42.07
CA ASP A 18 4.96 -5.54 -40.95
C ASP A 18 3.55 -6.12 -41.27
N SER A 19 3.43 -7.45 -41.27
CA SER A 19 2.11 -8.12 -41.18
C SER A 19 1.51 -8.03 -39.78
N ASN A 20 1.52 -6.85 -39.15
CA ASN A 20 0.76 -6.59 -37.94
C ASN A 20 -0.33 -5.55 -38.21
N GLY A 21 -1.26 -5.92 -39.11
CA GLY A 21 -2.56 -5.28 -39.24
C GLY A 21 -3.21 -5.22 -37.85
N SER A 22 -3.10 -4.06 -37.23
CA SER A 22 -3.20 -3.91 -35.79
C SER A 22 -4.60 -4.27 -35.28
N HIS A 23 -4.71 -5.38 -34.56
CA HIS A 23 -5.87 -5.68 -33.71
C HIS A 23 -5.96 -4.72 -32.50
N ARG A 24 -5.03 -3.77 -32.38
CA ARG A 24 -4.99 -2.77 -31.32
C ARG A 24 -6.19 -1.84 -31.42
N PRO A 25 -6.91 -1.60 -30.31
CA PRO A 25 -8.07 -0.72 -30.32
C PRO A 25 -7.67 0.71 -30.70
N PHE A 26 -8.46 1.31 -31.59
CA PHE A 26 -8.35 2.72 -31.92
C PHE A 26 -8.90 3.57 -30.77
N ILE A 27 -8.14 4.59 -30.37
CA ILE A 27 -8.50 5.48 -29.27
C ILE A 27 -8.52 6.93 -29.76
N ILE A 28 -9.37 7.71 -29.11
CA ILE A 28 -9.51 9.15 -29.33
C ILE A 28 -9.58 9.79 -27.94
N ARG A 29 -8.95 10.95 -27.79
CA ARG A 29 -9.09 11.77 -26.60
C ARG A 29 -10.52 12.31 -26.50
N LYS A 30 -11.13 12.26 -25.31
CA LYS A 30 -12.38 12.95 -25.00
C LYS A 30 -12.17 13.94 -23.86
N GLY A 31 -12.31 15.23 -24.15
CA GLY A 31 -12.14 16.30 -23.17
C GLY A 31 -10.71 16.37 -22.64
N TYR A 32 -10.51 16.18 -21.34
CA TYR A 32 -9.20 16.26 -20.66
C TYR A 32 -8.36 14.97 -20.76
N LYS A 33 -9.01 13.82 -21.05
CA LYS A 33 -8.40 12.47 -21.03
C LYS A 33 -9.09 11.52 -22.03
N PHE A 34 -9.37 10.27 -21.64
CA PHE A 34 -10.03 9.26 -22.46
C PHE A 34 -11.42 8.94 -21.93
N GLY A 35 -12.37 8.69 -22.82
CA GLY A 35 -13.74 8.35 -22.42
C GLY A 35 -13.92 6.91 -21.92
N ARG A 36 -12.99 5.99 -22.24
CA ARG A 36 -13.11 4.57 -21.90
C ARG A 36 -12.30 4.20 -20.67
N GLN A 37 -12.96 3.71 -19.62
CA GLN A 37 -12.32 3.35 -18.34
C GLN A 37 -11.23 2.27 -18.47
N SER A 38 -11.34 1.37 -19.45
CA SER A 38 -10.32 0.35 -19.72
C SER A 38 -8.96 0.97 -20.09
N ILE A 39 -8.96 2.13 -20.76
CA ILE A 39 -7.74 2.86 -21.10
C ILE A 39 -7.07 3.40 -19.83
N HIS A 40 -7.87 3.96 -18.91
CA HIS A 40 -7.35 4.43 -17.62
C HIS A 40 -6.71 3.29 -16.83
N ARG A 41 -7.36 2.12 -16.77
CA ARG A 41 -6.80 0.93 -16.10
C ARG A 41 -5.49 0.47 -16.73
N ALA A 42 -5.36 0.51 -18.06
CA ALA A 42 -4.12 0.17 -18.74
C ALA A 42 -2.99 1.16 -18.39
N ILE A 43 -3.30 2.47 -18.36
CA ILE A 43 -2.35 3.52 -17.97
C ILE A 43 -1.89 3.34 -16.51
N VAL A 44 -2.82 3.08 -15.58
CA VAL A 44 -2.52 2.79 -14.17
C VAL A 44 -1.63 1.55 -14.05
N LYS A 45 -1.91 0.50 -14.83
CA LYS A 45 -1.09 -0.71 -14.85
C LYS A 45 0.33 -0.44 -15.33
N ILE A 46 0.49 0.29 -16.44
CA ILE A 46 1.81 0.70 -16.96
C ILE A 46 2.56 1.50 -15.89
N PHE A 47 1.88 2.45 -15.25
CA PHE A 47 2.46 3.29 -14.21
C PHE A 47 3.05 2.46 -13.06
N TRP A 48 2.25 1.58 -12.44
CA TRP A 48 2.73 0.74 -11.33
C TRP A 48 3.81 -0.25 -11.75
N GLN A 49 3.77 -0.77 -12.98
CA GLN A 49 4.82 -1.65 -13.51
C GLN A 49 6.14 -0.93 -13.82
N SER A 50 6.12 0.40 -13.93
CA SER A 50 7.30 1.20 -14.30
C SER A 50 7.91 1.93 -13.10
N ILE A 51 7.30 1.81 -11.91
CA ILE A 51 7.79 2.44 -10.68
C ILE A 51 8.33 1.35 -9.77
N ASN A 52 9.66 1.30 -9.66
CA ASN A 52 10.36 0.39 -8.74
C ASN A 52 10.68 1.04 -7.38
N GLU A 53 10.56 2.37 -7.27
CA GLU A 53 10.93 3.18 -6.09
C GLU A 53 9.81 4.18 -5.74
N PRO A 54 9.53 4.46 -4.45
CA PRO A 54 8.49 5.39 -4.05
C PRO A 54 8.88 6.85 -4.34
N TRP A 55 8.57 7.34 -5.55
CA TRP A 55 8.67 8.76 -5.87
C TRP A 55 7.64 9.55 -5.03
N ILE A 56 8.08 10.63 -4.36
CA ILE A 56 7.27 11.43 -3.42
C ILE A 56 6.25 12.36 -4.12
N THR A 57 6.51 12.79 -5.36
CA THR A 57 5.55 13.53 -6.20
C THR A 57 5.66 13.18 -7.69
N TYR A 58 4.57 13.33 -8.47
CA TYR A 58 4.56 13.14 -9.94
C TYR A 58 5.64 13.98 -10.64
N LYS A 59 5.89 15.20 -10.14
CA LYS A 59 6.92 16.11 -10.67
C LYS A 59 8.34 15.58 -10.53
N LYS A 60 8.58 14.60 -9.64
CA LYS A 60 9.89 13.96 -9.45
C LYS A 60 10.12 12.79 -10.39
N ILE A 61 9.10 12.32 -11.12
CA ILE A 61 9.27 11.26 -12.11
C ILE A 61 10.10 11.83 -13.27
N PRO A 62 11.26 11.23 -13.61
CA PRO A 62 12.05 11.69 -14.74
C PRO A 62 11.23 11.66 -16.04
N LYS A 63 11.41 12.69 -16.89
CA LYS A 63 10.70 12.79 -18.18
C LYS A 63 10.96 11.56 -19.08
N GLU A 64 12.14 10.98 -18.96
CA GLU A 64 12.53 9.75 -19.65
C GLU A 64 11.61 8.58 -19.27
N VAL A 65 11.33 8.42 -17.97
CA VAL A 65 10.46 7.38 -17.45
C VAL A 65 9.02 7.57 -17.95
N VAL A 66 8.51 8.81 -17.96
CA VAL A 66 7.18 9.13 -18.51
C VAL A 66 7.12 8.80 -20.00
N THR A 67 8.21 9.07 -20.74
CA THR A 67 8.32 8.77 -22.16
C THR A 67 8.31 7.27 -22.42
N GLN A 68 9.07 6.48 -21.64
CA GLN A 68 9.04 5.01 -21.72
C GLN A 68 7.65 4.43 -21.39
N MET A 69 6.96 4.97 -20.39
CA MET A 69 5.58 4.59 -20.09
C MET A 69 4.65 4.87 -21.27
N PHE A 70 4.83 6.01 -21.95
CA PHE A 70 4.06 6.38 -23.12
C PHE A 70 4.36 5.49 -24.33
N GLU A 71 5.62 5.13 -24.58
CA GLU A 71 5.97 4.16 -25.64
C GLU A 71 5.33 2.79 -25.37
N ARG A 72 5.30 2.34 -24.11
CA ARG A 72 4.59 1.10 -23.71
C ARG A 72 3.07 1.20 -23.85
N PHE A 73 2.52 2.41 -23.76
CA PHE A 73 1.12 2.67 -24.06
C PHE A 73 0.86 2.63 -25.57
N ARG A 74 1.77 3.19 -26.37
CA ARG A 74 1.76 3.16 -27.84
C ARG A 74 1.77 1.75 -28.41
N THR A 75 2.44 0.81 -27.76
CA THR A 75 2.41 -0.60 -28.18
C THR A 75 1.05 -1.28 -27.93
N GLN A 76 0.11 -0.67 -27.23
CA GLN A 76 -1.20 -1.27 -26.89
C GLN A 76 -2.37 -0.67 -27.67
N TYR A 77 -2.23 0.55 -28.18
CA TYR A 77 -3.31 1.31 -28.80
C TYR A 77 -2.86 1.90 -30.14
N ARG A 78 -3.83 2.36 -30.93
CA ARG A 78 -3.56 3.16 -32.14
C ARG A 78 -4.42 4.41 -32.14
N TRP A 79 -3.95 5.44 -32.81
CA TRP A 79 -4.61 6.75 -32.95
C TRP A 79 -4.16 7.41 -34.25
N ASP A 80 -4.80 8.53 -34.61
CA ASP A 80 -4.37 9.36 -35.73
C ASP A 80 -3.01 10.01 -35.38
N PRO A 81 -1.95 9.86 -36.19
CA PRO A 81 -0.66 10.51 -35.94
C PRO A 81 -0.74 12.03 -35.72
N ASN A 82 -1.73 12.71 -36.31
CA ASN A 82 -1.96 14.14 -36.11
C ASN A 82 -2.47 14.47 -34.69
N GLU A 83 -3.04 13.49 -33.98
CA GLU A 83 -3.52 13.61 -32.61
C GLU A 83 -2.48 13.18 -31.56
N GLU A 84 -1.25 12.80 -31.94
CA GLU A 84 -0.20 12.32 -31.04
C GLU A 84 -0.03 13.23 -29.80
N GLY A 85 0.03 14.55 -30.02
CA GLY A 85 0.15 15.52 -28.94
C GLY A 85 -1.03 15.51 -27.97
N LEU A 86 -2.25 15.38 -28.49
CA LEU A 86 -3.47 15.30 -27.69
C LEU A 86 -3.53 13.99 -26.89
N ILE A 87 -3.15 12.88 -27.51
CA ILE A 87 -3.10 11.56 -26.89
C ILE A 87 -2.05 11.54 -25.77
N ARG A 88 -0.86 12.10 -26.02
CA ARG A 88 0.19 12.23 -25.01
C ARG A 88 -0.26 13.07 -23.83
N GLU A 89 -0.91 14.20 -24.08
CA GLU A 89 -1.41 15.04 -23.00
C GLU A 89 -2.52 14.32 -22.19
N GLY A 90 -3.44 13.61 -22.87
CA GLY A 90 -4.48 12.82 -22.20
C GLY A 90 -3.92 11.67 -21.35
N PHE A 91 -2.84 11.05 -21.83
CA PHE A 91 -2.07 10.04 -21.10
C PHE A 91 -1.43 10.64 -19.84
N GLU A 92 -0.69 11.73 -19.96
CA GLU A 92 -0.05 12.40 -18.82
C GLU A 92 -1.07 12.89 -17.79
N ASN A 93 -2.20 13.43 -18.24
CA ASN A 93 -3.28 13.86 -17.36
C ASN A 93 -3.89 12.68 -16.58
N THR A 94 -3.97 11.51 -17.22
CA THR A 94 -4.40 10.27 -16.54
C THR A 94 -3.38 9.81 -15.51
N LEU A 95 -2.07 9.90 -15.82
CA LEU A 95 -1.01 9.59 -14.88
C LEU A 95 -1.00 10.52 -13.67
N LYS A 96 -1.17 11.84 -13.87
CA LYS A 96 -1.24 12.82 -12.77
C LYS A 96 -2.36 12.49 -11.78
N ASP A 97 -3.51 12.07 -12.29
CA ASP A 97 -4.66 11.73 -11.45
C ASP A 97 -4.49 10.37 -10.77
N CYS A 98 -3.92 9.38 -11.45
CA CYS A 98 -3.51 8.12 -10.82
C CYS A 98 -2.54 8.38 -9.67
N TYR A 99 -1.55 9.25 -9.88
CA TYR A 99 -0.58 9.63 -8.88
C TYR A 99 -1.25 10.32 -7.68
N ARG A 100 -2.16 11.27 -7.93
CA ARG A 100 -2.90 11.98 -6.89
C ARG A 100 -3.76 11.03 -6.04
N GLY A 101 -4.46 10.09 -6.67
CA GLY A 101 -5.28 9.10 -5.97
C GLY A 101 -4.42 8.06 -5.25
N GLY A 102 -3.54 7.36 -5.97
CA GLY A 102 -2.73 6.28 -5.43
C GLY A 102 -1.79 6.70 -4.31
N MET A 103 -1.18 7.89 -4.39
CA MET A 103 -0.33 8.38 -3.30
C MET A 103 -1.12 8.88 -2.10
N ARG A 104 -2.36 9.37 -2.29
CA ARG A 104 -3.23 9.70 -1.16
C ARG A 104 -3.54 8.43 -0.38
N ASP A 105 -3.96 7.39 -1.07
CA ASP A 105 -4.34 6.12 -0.45
C ASP A 105 -3.11 5.43 0.20
N ALA A 106 -1.93 5.48 -0.44
CA ALA A 106 -0.68 4.98 0.15
C ALA A 106 -0.25 5.77 1.39
N ARG A 107 -0.36 7.11 1.39
CA ARG A 107 -0.08 7.95 2.56
C ARG A 107 -1.05 7.65 3.71
N GLU A 108 -2.33 7.48 3.39
CA GLU A 108 -3.36 7.13 4.36
C GLU A 108 -3.08 5.76 4.99
N ALA A 109 -2.71 4.76 4.19
CA ALA A 109 -2.30 3.45 4.69
C ALA A 109 -1.08 3.53 5.62
N SER A 110 -0.04 4.28 5.26
CA SER A 110 1.15 4.46 6.13
C SER A 110 0.82 5.19 7.44
N VAL A 111 -0.02 6.22 7.40
CA VAL A 111 -0.47 6.93 8.61
C VAL A 111 -1.29 5.99 9.51
N ASN A 112 -2.17 5.17 8.91
CA ASN A 112 -2.97 4.21 9.65
C ASN A 112 -2.10 3.12 10.30
N GLU A 113 -1.08 2.62 9.60
CA GLU A 113 -0.11 1.67 10.16
C GLU A 113 0.66 2.28 11.34
N LEU A 114 1.11 3.53 11.23
CA LEU A 114 1.77 4.23 12.33
C LEU A 114 0.85 4.42 13.53
N ARG A 115 -0.41 4.80 13.31
CA ARG A 115 -1.41 4.92 14.37
C ARG A 115 -1.64 3.59 15.08
N GLN A 116 -1.75 2.50 14.32
CA GLN A 116 -1.91 1.16 14.89
C GLN A 116 -0.68 0.76 15.72
N LYS A 117 0.53 1.01 15.20
CA LYS A 117 1.77 0.73 15.95
C LYS A 117 1.86 1.52 17.24
N MET A 118 1.49 2.80 17.24
CA MET A 118 1.47 3.63 18.44
C MET A 118 0.44 3.12 19.45
N SER A 119 -0.79 2.81 19.01
CA SER A 119 -1.83 2.27 19.89
C SER A 119 -1.43 0.92 20.52
N ASN A 120 -0.83 0.02 19.74
CA ASN A 120 -0.33 -1.26 20.26
C ASN A 120 0.80 -1.05 21.28
N MET A 121 1.67 -0.06 21.05
CA MET A 121 2.77 0.27 21.95
C MET A 121 2.26 0.87 23.27
N GLU A 122 1.26 1.77 23.21
CA GLU A 122 0.61 2.33 24.39
C GLU A 122 -0.03 1.24 25.25
N GLN A 123 -0.76 0.30 24.64
CA GLN A 123 -1.33 -0.84 25.35
C GLN A 123 -0.25 -1.71 26.01
N ALA A 124 0.83 -2.01 25.29
CA ALA A 124 1.92 -2.83 25.84
C ALA A 124 2.62 -2.14 27.04
N ILE A 125 2.75 -0.81 27.00
CA ILE A 125 3.30 -0.03 28.12
C ILE A 125 2.35 -0.06 29.32
N GLU A 126 1.04 0.13 29.09
CA GLU A 126 0.03 0.12 30.15
C GLU A 126 -0.12 -1.25 30.81
N GLU A 127 -0.08 -2.33 30.03
CA GLU A 127 -0.06 -3.71 30.55
C GLU A 127 1.17 -3.95 31.42
N LYS A 128 2.36 -3.55 30.96
CA LYS A 128 3.60 -3.69 31.73
C LYS A 128 3.57 -2.88 33.02
N GLN A 129 2.98 -1.68 32.99
CA GLN A 129 2.82 -0.85 34.18
C GLN A 129 1.83 -1.48 35.18
N SER A 130 0.74 -2.06 34.68
CA SER A 130 -0.26 -2.76 35.51
C SER A 130 0.29 -4.03 36.15
N GLU A 131 1.07 -4.83 35.39
CA GLU A 131 1.79 -5.99 35.91
C GLU A 131 2.75 -5.61 37.04
N MET A 132 3.53 -4.54 36.83
CA MET A 132 4.48 -4.05 37.83
C MET A 132 3.77 -3.59 39.10
N ASN A 133 2.67 -2.83 38.97
CA ASN A 133 1.87 -2.39 40.11
C ASN A 133 1.29 -3.59 40.88
N LEU A 134 0.80 -4.61 40.17
CA LEU A 134 0.26 -5.83 40.78
C LEU A 134 1.35 -6.60 41.55
N GLN A 135 2.55 -6.73 40.97
CA GLN A 135 3.68 -7.39 41.64
C GLN A 135 4.10 -6.65 42.92
N MET A 136 4.17 -5.31 42.88
CA MET A 136 4.48 -4.50 44.06
C MET A 136 3.44 -4.70 45.17
N GLN A 137 2.16 -4.77 44.81
CA GLN A 137 1.09 -5.01 45.77
C GLN A 137 1.14 -6.42 46.37
N GLN A 138 1.42 -7.44 45.55
CA GLN A 138 1.61 -8.81 46.02
C GLN A 138 2.77 -8.91 47.01
N MET A 139 3.90 -8.29 46.70
CA MET A 139 5.07 -8.26 47.57
C MET A 139 4.77 -7.60 48.93
N GLN A 140 4.02 -6.49 48.93
CA GLN A 140 3.59 -5.83 50.17
C GLN A 140 2.71 -6.75 51.01
N ASN A 141 1.72 -7.41 50.40
CA ASN A 141 0.81 -8.33 51.09
C ASN A 141 1.57 -9.54 51.67
N GLU A 142 2.52 -10.09 50.94
CA GLU A 142 3.35 -11.20 51.42
C GLU A 142 4.21 -10.80 52.61
N MET A 143 4.81 -9.61 52.56
CA MET A 143 5.62 -9.08 53.66
C MET A 143 4.76 -8.88 54.92
N GLU A 144 3.57 -8.29 54.77
CA GLU A 144 2.63 -8.11 55.87
C GLU A 144 2.25 -9.46 56.49
N LEU A 145 1.95 -10.46 55.66
CA LEU A 145 1.62 -11.81 56.11
C LEU A 145 2.79 -12.48 56.83
N GLN A 146 4.04 -12.27 56.39
CA GLN A 146 5.22 -12.77 57.09
C GLN A 146 5.37 -12.13 58.47
N VAL A 147 5.19 -10.82 58.59
CA VAL A 147 5.22 -10.12 59.88
C VAL A 147 4.14 -10.65 60.81
N GLN A 148 2.90 -10.79 60.32
CA GLN A 148 1.79 -11.34 61.10
C GLN A 148 2.10 -12.77 61.58
N ARG A 149 2.69 -13.62 60.74
CA ARG A 149 3.10 -14.99 61.11
C ARG A 149 4.18 -15.00 62.18
N GLN A 150 5.19 -14.14 62.08
CA GLN A 150 6.24 -14.02 63.09
C GLN A 150 5.67 -13.59 64.44
N LEU A 151 4.78 -12.57 64.45
CA LEU A 151 4.09 -12.13 65.66
C LEU A 151 3.24 -13.25 66.27
N ALA A 152 2.48 -13.98 65.48
CA ALA A 152 1.66 -15.09 65.95
C ALA A 152 2.53 -16.23 66.54
N ALA A 153 3.66 -16.55 65.90
CA ALA A 153 4.60 -17.55 66.40
C ALA A 153 5.25 -17.12 67.71
N PHE A 154 5.64 -15.84 67.83
CA PHE A 154 6.15 -15.27 69.07
C PHE A 154 5.12 -15.35 70.19
N MET A 155 3.88 -14.92 69.96
CA MET A 155 2.79 -14.98 70.94
C MET A 155 2.52 -16.42 71.43
N LYS A 156 2.65 -17.43 70.57
CA LYS A 156 2.56 -18.85 70.97
C LYS A 156 3.70 -19.31 71.88
N GLN A 157 4.91 -18.76 71.75
CA GLN A 157 6.03 -19.11 72.62
C GLN A 157 5.91 -18.52 74.04
N ILE A 158 5.35 -17.32 74.17
CA ILE A 158 5.16 -16.64 75.46
C ILE A 158 3.88 -17.08 76.20
N ASN A 159 2.91 -17.70 75.51
CA ASN A 159 1.70 -18.28 76.13
C ASN A 159 1.51 -19.76 75.73
N PRO A 160 2.31 -20.69 76.28
CA PRO A 160 2.19 -22.12 75.96
C PRO A 160 1.01 -22.82 76.66
N SER A 161 0.38 -22.19 77.65
CA SER A 161 -0.60 -22.82 78.55
C SER A 161 -1.98 -22.18 78.44
N GLY A 162 -2.78 -22.65 77.49
CA GLY A 162 -4.22 -22.68 77.67
C GLY A 162 -4.59 -23.81 78.62
N ASN A 163 -4.26 -23.70 79.90
CA ASN A 163 -4.88 -24.56 80.91
C ASN A 163 -6.31 -24.06 81.09
N PRO A 164 -7.35 -24.90 80.91
CA PRO A 164 -8.70 -24.52 81.28
C PRO A 164 -8.73 -24.20 82.78
N PRO A 165 -9.59 -23.26 83.23
CA PRO A 165 -9.67 -22.93 84.64
C PRO A 165 -10.08 -24.19 85.41
N SER A 166 -9.15 -24.74 86.19
CA SER A 166 -9.41 -25.79 87.15
C SER A 166 -10.44 -25.25 88.13
N SER A 167 -11.66 -25.77 88.02
CA SER A 167 -12.76 -25.48 88.92
C SER A 167 -12.48 -26.18 90.26
N SER A 168 -12.40 -25.42 91.34
CA SER A 168 -12.54 -25.89 92.72
C SER A 168 -13.13 -24.77 93.56
#